data_AF-A0A1M5C5Q3-F1
#
_entry.id   AF-A0A1M5C5Q3-F1
#
_cell.length_a   1.000
_cell.length_b   1.000
_cell.length_c   1.000
_cell.angle_alpha   90.00
_cell.angle_beta   90.00
_cell.angle_gamma   90.00
#
_symmetry.space_group_name_H-M   'P 1'
#
loop_
_entity.id
_entity.type
_entity.pdbx_description
1 polymer ?
#
loop_
_entity_poly.entity_id
_entity_poly.type
_entity_poly.pdbx_seq_one_letter_code
_entity_poly.pdbx_strand_id
1 'polypeptide(L)'
;MDEKQLNLIIEILKASVPIFSIIAVIIAAYLNAKFSRKQKMREELFSYKIKSYMKIAEKTHSIKSDYAEKLKNLKNEKQPVIDLTLQNDSERFFGEEYNANILFIEPKMDTEVRAISQKLLELLQPTFFSDTQQYKKESEIKFYKVIELCDDLIFLLQNEIGLYKISTK
;
A
#
# COMPACT_ATOMS: atom_id res chain seq x y z
N MET A 1 -68.80 -12.15 13.19
CA MET A 1 -67.60 -12.82 13.74
C MET A 1 -67.80 -12.87 15.25
N ASP A 2 -67.91 -14.07 15.82
CA ASP A 2 -68.28 -14.24 17.23
C ASP A 2 -67.16 -13.79 18.17
N GLU A 3 -67.54 -13.22 19.32
CA GLU A 3 -66.65 -12.73 20.37
C GLU A 3 -65.69 -13.82 20.89
N LYS A 4 -66.15 -15.08 20.87
CA LYS A 4 -65.33 -16.26 21.19
C LYS A 4 -64.23 -16.55 20.16
N GLN A 5 -64.48 -16.33 18.88
CA GLN A 5 -63.45 -16.51 17.84
C GLN A 5 -62.39 -15.40 17.91
N LEU A 6 -62.80 -14.18 18.22
CA LEU A 6 -61.88 -13.05 18.41
C LEU A 6 -60.94 -13.31 19.61
N ASN A 7 -61.48 -13.80 20.73
CA ASN A 7 -60.66 -14.13 21.91
C ASN A 7 -59.68 -15.29 21.66
N LEU A 8 -60.10 -16.33 20.93
CA LEU A 8 -59.21 -17.44 20.56
C LEU A 8 -58.04 -16.98 19.67
N ILE A 9 -58.30 -16.10 18.70
CA ILE A 9 -57.25 -15.54 17.83
C ILE A 9 -56.29 -14.68 18.65
N ILE A 10 -56.79 -13.86 19.58
CA ILE A 10 -55.96 -13.01 20.45
C ILE A 10 -55.08 -13.85 21.39
N GLU A 11 -55.60 -14.94 21.95
CA GLU A 11 -54.82 -15.86 22.78
C GLU A 11 -53.71 -16.57 21.99
N ILE A 12 -54.02 -17.07 20.80
CA ILE A 12 -53.02 -17.67 19.90
C ILE A 12 -51.95 -16.65 19.51
N LEU A 13 -52.35 -15.40 19.23
CA LEU A 13 -51.41 -14.34 18.91
C LEU A 13 -50.49 -14.06 20.10
N LYS A 14 -51.04 -13.88 21.30
CA LYS A 14 -50.27 -13.65 22.54
C LYS A 14 -49.33 -14.80 22.86
N ALA A 15 -49.72 -16.05 22.60
CA ALA A 15 -48.89 -17.23 22.76
C ALA A 15 -47.76 -17.32 21.70
N SER A 16 -47.97 -16.74 20.52
CA SER A 16 -46.98 -16.72 19.42
C SER A 16 -45.94 -15.61 19.55
N VAL A 17 -46.27 -14.48 20.21
CA VAL A 17 -45.35 -13.34 20.40
C VAL A 17 -43.99 -13.75 21.02
N PRO A 18 -43.93 -14.58 22.09
CA PRO A 18 -42.67 -15.06 22.66
C PRO A 18 -41.83 -15.89 21.69
N ILE A 19 -42.48 -16.67 20.83
CA ILE A 19 -41.80 -17.54 19.86
C ILE A 19 -41.17 -16.67 18.78
N PHE A 20 -41.92 -15.70 18.24
CA PHE A 20 -41.41 -14.75 17.25
C PHE A 20 -40.29 -13.87 17.80
N SER A 21 -40.38 -13.44 19.06
CA SER A 21 -39.33 -12.64 19.68
C SER A 21 -38.05 -13.44 19.92
N ILE A 22 -38.13 -14.72 20.33
CA ILE A 22 -36.96 -15.60 20.41
C ILE A 22 -36.32 -15.80 19.04
N ILE A 23 -37.11 -16.07 18.00
CA ILE A 23 -36.60 -16.21 16.62
C ILE A 23 -35.93 -14.91 16.16
N ALA A 24 -36.54 -13.76 16.42
CA ALA A 24 -35.98 -12.45 16.07
C ALA A 24 -34.64 -12.19 16.78
N VAL A 25 -34.52 -12.54 18.07
CA VAL A 25 -33.26 -12.43 18.83
C VAL A 25 -32.18 -13.33 18.25
N ILE A 26 -32.51 -14.58 17.90
CA ILE A 26 -31.55 -15.52 17.29
C ILE A 26 -31.06 -14.99 15.93
N ILE A 27 -31.98 -14.51 15.08
CA ILE A 27 -31.63 -13.93 13.78
C ILE A 27 -30.77 -12.68 13.96
N ALA A 28 -31.14 -11.78 14.88
CA ALA A 28 -30.37 -10.58 15.18
C ALA A 28 -28.96 -10.92 15.68
N ALA A 29 -28.83 -11.89 16.59
CA ALA A 29 -27.54 -12.35 17.10
C ALA A 29 -26.67 -12.97 16.00
N TYR A 30 -27.25 -13.79 15.12
CA TYR A 30 -26.55 -14.38 13.98
C TYR A 30 -26.06 -13.30 12.99
N LEU A 31 -26.91 -12.32 12.66
CA LEU A 31 -26.56 -11.20 11.81
C LEU A 31 -25.44 -10.36 12.44
N ASN A 32 -25.54 -10.04 13.73
CA ASN A 32 -24.52 -9.27 14.44
C ASN A 32 -23.17 -10.00 14.46
N ALA A 33 -23.17 -11.31 14.72
CA ALA A 33 -21.95 -12.12 14.67
C ALA A 33 -21.34 -12.14 13.26
N LYS A 34 -22.17 -12.25 12.21
CA LYS A 34 -21.74 -12.25 10.81
C LYS A 34 -21.20 -10.89 10.38
N PHE A 35 -21.85 -9.79 10.77
CA PHE A 35 -21.40 -8.42 10.49
C PHE A 35 -20.12 -8.09 11.24
N SER A 36 -20.03 -8.45 12.53
CA SER A 36 -18.82 -8.25 13.34
C SER A 36 -17.61 -8.98 12.75
N ARG A 37 -17.77 -10.24 12.35
CA ARG A 37 -16.69 -10.99 11.66
C ARG A 37 -16.29 -10.32 10.35
N LYS A 38 -17.26 -9.89 9.53
CA LYS A 38 -16.98 -9.18 8.27
C LYS A 38 -16.26 -7.86 8.48
N GLN A 39 -16.65 -7.10 9.51
CA GLN A 39 -16.01 -5.84 9.84
C GLN A 39 -14.57 -6.06 10.33
N LYS A 40 -14.36 -7.02 11.23
CA LYS A 40 -13.02 -7.40 11.70
C LYS A 40 -12.10 -7.81 10.55
N MET A 41 -12.59 -8.67 9.64
CA MET A 41 -11.82 -9.07 8.45
C MET A 41 -11.48 -7.87 7.55
N ARG A 42 -12.40 -6.92 7.39
CA ARG A 42 -12.15 -5.68 6.61
C ARG A 42 -11.08 -4.81 7.27
N GLU A 43 -11.14 -4.64 8.59
CA GLU A 43 -10.15 -3.87 9.35
C GLU A 43 -8.77 -4.52 9.28
N GLU A 44 -8.69 -5.84 9.41
CA GLU A 44 -7.44 -6.60 9.25
C GLU A 44 -6.87 -6.43 7.83
N LEU A 45 -7.68 -6.62 6.79
CA LEU A 45 -7.26 -6.42 5.39
C LEU A 45 -6.79 -4.98 5.12
N PHE A 46 -7.48 -3.99 5.69
CA PHE A 46 -7.06 -2.59 5.59
C PHE A 46 -5.74 -2.33 6.32
N SER A 47 -5.53 -2.94 7.49
CA SER A 47 -4.26 -2.88 8.22
C SER A 47 -3.12 -3.49 7.42
N TYR A 48 -3.33 -4.64 6.77
CA TYR A 48 -2.36 -5.24 5.87
C TYR A 48 -2.07 -4.37 4.66
N LYS A 49 -3.10 -3.76 4.04
CA LYS A 49 -2.93 -2.76 2.98
C LYS A 49 -2.00 -1.64 3.45
N ILE A 50 -2.30 -0.96 4.55
CA ILE A 50 -1.45 0.13 5.05
C ILE A 50 -0.01 -0.33 5.30
N LYS A 51 0.19 -1.48 5.98
CA LYS A 51 1.53 -2.01 6.25
C LYS A 51 2.32 -2.29 4.98
N SER A 52 1.68 -2.83 3.95
CA SER A 52 2.29 -3.06 2.64
C SER A 52 2.77 -1.74 2.02
N TYR A 53 1.91 -0.72 1.97
CA TYR A 53 2.26 0.58 1.40
C TYR A 53 3.37 1.28 2.20
N MET A 54 3.34 1.17 3.54
CA MET A 54 4.39 1.71 4.41
C MET A 54 5.75 1.06 4.15
N LYS A 55 5.81 -0.27 4.03
CA LYS A 55 7.07 -0.98 3.72
C LYS A 55 7.67 -0.53 2.38
N ILE A 56 6.82 -0.41 1.35
CA ILE A 56 7.26 0.07 0.03
C ILE A 56 7.78 1.51 0.15
N ALA A 57 7.09 2.37 0.91
CA ALA A 57 7.51 3.75 1.12
C ALA A 57 8.83 3.85 1.91
N GLU A 58 8.99 3.07 2.98
CA GLU A 58 10.22 3.03 3.80
C GLU A 58 11.44 2.70 2.95
N LYS A 59 11.34 1.69 2.10
CA LYS A 59 12.49 1.33 1.28
C LYS A 59 12.67 2.21 0.05
N THR A 60 11.60 2.76 -0.52
CA THR A 60 11.72 3.85 -1.50
C THR A 60 12.47 5.05 -0.90
N HIS A 61 12.20 5.37 0.37
CA HIS A 61 12.90 6.42 1.10
C HIS A 61 14.38 6.07 1.35
N SER A 62 14.70 4.81 1.67
CA SER A 62 16.09 4.34 1.77
C SER A 62 16.86 4.59 0.47
N ILE A 63 16.30 4.16 -0.67
CA ILE A 63 16.92 4.38 -2.01
C ILE A 63 17.14 5.87 -2.25
N LYS A 64 16.12 6.70 -1.99
CA LYS A 64 16.25 8.16 -2.10
C LYS A 64 17.41 8.70 -1.26
N SER A 65 17.53 8.27 -0.01
CA SER A 65 18.57 8.73 0.91
C SER A 65 19.96 8.35 0.40
N ASP A 66 20.14 7.11 -0.05
CA ASP A 66 21.41 6.61 -0.59
C ASP A 66 21.83 7.41 -1.82
N TYR A 67 20.88 7.73 -2.70
CA TYR A 67 21.12 8.54 -3.89
C TYR A 67 21.41 10.01 -3.59
N ALA A 68 20.74 10.58 -2.60
CA ALA A 68 21.02 11.93 -2.13
C ALA A 68 22.42 12.02 -1.51
N GLU A 69 22.88 10.98 -0.82
CA GLU A 69 24.24 10.89 -0.29
C GLU A 69 25.27 10.75 -1.43
N LYS A 70 25.03 9.87 -2.40
CA LYS A 70 25.88 9.72 -3.59
C LYS A 70 26.00 11.03 -4.37
N LEU A 71 24.90 11.77 -4.53
CA LEU A 71 24.91 13.09 -5.17
C LEU A 71 25.78 14.11 -4.42
N LYS A 72 25.75 14.12 -3.09
CA LYS A 72 26.64 14.98 -2.28
C LYS A 72 28.10 14.60 -2.46
N ASN A 73 28.38 13.30 -2.51
CA ASN A 73 29.74 12.75 -2.60
C ASN A 73 30.34 12.81 -4.01
N LEU A 74 29.51 12.89 -5.06
CA LEU A 74 29.91 12.96 -6.48
C LEU A 74 30.88 14.13 -6.77
N LYS A 75 30.76 15.24 -6.03
CA LYS A 75 31.68 16.38 -6.16
C LYS A 75 33.12 16.01 -5.78
N ASN A 76 33.28 15.12 -4.81
CA ASN A 76 34.56 14.72 -4.23
C ASN A 76 35.19 13.51 -4.95
N GLU A 77 34.46 12.82 -5.83
CA GLU A 77 34.99 11.69 -6.59
C GLU A 77 36.04 12.11 -7.60
N LYS A 78 37.13 11.34 -7.68
CA LYS A 78 38.27 11.62 -8.56
C LYS A 78 38.30 10.75 -9.82
N GLN A 79 37.54 9.66 -9.83
CA GLN A 79 37.48 8.70 -10.94
C GLN A 79 36.08 8.09 -11.04
N PRO A 80 35.66 7.60 -12.22
CA PRO A 80 34.41 6.88 -12.37
C PRO A 80 34.47 5.58 -11.57
N VAL A 81 33.58 5.43 -10.59
CA VAL A 81 33.41 4.19 -9.83
C VAL A 81 32.32 3.36 -10.51
N ILE A 82 32.63 2.09 -10.81
CA ILE A 82 31.61 1.14 -11.26
C ILE A 82 30.80 0.72 -10.03
N ASP A 83 29.61 1.30 -9.89
CA ASP A 83 28.71 0.97 -8.79
C ASP A 83 27.76 -0.17 -9.20
N LEU A 84 28.24 -1.42 -9.02
CA LEU A 84 27.45 -2.64 -9.24
C LEU A 84 26.42 -2.91 -8.12
N THR A 85 26.53 -2.22 -6.99
CA THR A 85 25.67 -2.38 -5.81
C THR A 85 24.22 -1.98 -6.11
N LEU A 86 24.03 -1.02 -7.01
CA LEU A 86 22.73 -0.45 -7.37
C LEU A 86 21.78 -1.40 -8.10
N GLN A 87 22.32 -2.36 -8.84
CA GLN A 87 21.52 -3.35 -9.56
C GLN A 87 20.94 -4.39 -8.59
N ASN A 88 21.76 -4.86 -7.64
CA ASN A 88 21.31 -5.85 -6.66
C ASN A 88 20.26 -5.29 -5.70
N ASP A 89 20.37 -4.04 -5.26
CA ASP A 89 19.40 -3.47 -4.31
C ASP A 89 18.03 -3.18 -4.93
N SER A 90 17.98 -2.85 -6.22
CA SER A 90 16.73 -2.54 -6.93
C SER A 90 15.99 -3.77 -7.44
N GLU A 91 16.71 -4.75 -8.00
CA GLU A 91 16.14 -6.05 -8.35
C GLU A 91 15.60 -6.77 -7.11
N ARG A 92 16.31 -6.67 -5.98
CA ARG A 92 15.86 -7.24 -4.71
C ARG A 92 14.69 -6.46 -4.09
N PHE A 93 14.69 -5.14 -4.21
CA PHE A 93 13.59 -4.30 -3.72
C PHE A 93 12.27 -4.57 -4.46
N PHE A 94 12.28 -4.55 -5.79
CA PHE A 94 11.07 -4.78 -6.59
C PHE A 94 10.75 -6.27 -6.82
N GLY A 95 11.73 -7.15 -6.64
CA GLY A 95 11.57 -8.60 -6.76
C GLY A 95 11.09 -9.28 -5.47
N GLU A 96 11.67 -8.97 -4.31
CA GLU A 96 11.34 -9.67 -3.05
C GLU A 96 10.30 -8.88 -2.22
N GLU A 97 10.54 -7.61 -1.95
CA GLU A 97 9.67 -6.83 -1.04
C GLU A 97 8.36 -6.41 -1.69
N TYR A 98 8.38 -5.99 -2.95
CA TYR A 98 7.16 -5.62 -3.66
C TYR A 98 6.25 -6.84 -3.92
N ASN A 99 6.80 -7.94 -4.40
CA ASN A 99 6.03 -9.18 -4.64
C ASN A 99 5.51 -9.80 -3.35
N ALA A 100 6.19 -9.66 -2.22
CA ALA A 100 5.69 -10.11 -0.92
C ALA A 100 4.43 -9.36 -0.46
N ASN A 101 4.21 -8.14 -0.97
CA ASN A 101 3.13 -7.26 -0.52
C ASN A 101 2.04 -7.01 -1.60
N ILE A 102 2.25 -7.49 -2.83
CA ILE A 102 1.40 -7.24 -4.01
C ILE A 102 -0.06 -7.64 -3.81
N LEU A 103 -0.33 -8.68 -3.03
CA LEU A 103 -1.69 -9.19 -2.77
C LEU A 103 -2.58 -8.16 -2.05
N PHE A 104 -1.97 -7.15 -1.43
CA PHE A 104 -2.66 -6.10 -0.68
C PHE A 104 -2.63 -4.75 -1.39
N ILE A 105 -2.04 -4.68 -2.59
CA ILE A 105 -1.99 -3.47 -3.42
C ILE A 105 -3.16 -3.49 -4.40
N GLU A 106 -3.81 -2.34 -4.60
CA GLU A 106 -4.88 -2.25 -5.59
C GLU A 106 -4.32 -2.39 -7.02
N PRO A 107 -5.02 -3.05 -7.96
CA PRO A 107 -4.49 -3.30 -9.31
C PRO A 107 -4.04 -2.05 -10.07
N LYS A 108 -4.74 -0.92 -9.86
CA LYS A 108 -4.36 0.37 -10.45
C LYS A 108 -3.01 0.85 -9.90
N MET A 109 -2.86 0.82 -8.58
CA MET A 109 -1.60 1.16 -7.91
C MET A 109 -0.49 0.19 -8.29
N ASP A 110 -0.79 -1.10 -8.45
CA ASP A 110 0.20 -2.08 -8.89
C ASP A 110 0.81 -1.71 -10.24
N THR A 111 -0.03 -1.25 -11.17
CA THR A 111 0.42 -0.79 -12.49
C THR A 111 1.33 0.44 -12.39
N GLU A 112 0.94 1.43 -11.57
CA GLU A 112 1.71 2.67 -11.40
C GLU A 112 3.05 2.42 -10.69
N VAL A 113 3.05 1.64 -9.62
CA VAL A 113 4.27 1.29 -8.89
C VAL A 113 5.21 0.53 -9.82
N ARG A 114 4.74 -0.51 -10.53
CA ARG A 114 5.56 -1.26 -11.50
C ARG A 114 6.17 -0.36 -12.58
N ALA A 115 5.41 0.61 -13.09
CA ALA A 115 5.90 1.54 -14.10
C ALA A 115 7.05 2.42 -13.57
N ILE A 116 6.94 2.91 -12.33
CA ILE A 116 8.01 3.68 -11.68
C ILE A 116 9.21 2.77 -11.36
N SER A 117 8.96 1.55 -10.88
CA SER A 117 10.00 0.55 -10.63
C SER A 117 10.83 0.25 -11.87
N GLN A 118 10.19 0.07 -13.02
CA GLN A 118 10.87 -0.18 -14.29
C GLN A 118 11.76 1.02 -14.70
N LYS A 119 11.24 2.24 -14.60
CA LYS A 119 12.02 3.45 -14.89
C LYS A 119 13.22 3.60 -13.95
N LEU A 120 13.04 3.29 -12.67
CA LEU A 120 14.13 3.24 -11.71
C LEU A 120 15.17 2.22 -12.17
N LEU A 121 14.79 0.97 -12.41
CA LEU A 121 15.70 -0.09 -12.87
C LEU A 121 16.49 0.30 -14.13
N GLU A 122 15.86 0.95 -15.11
CA GLU A 122 16.53 1.46 -16.32
C GLU A 122 17.60 2.50 -16.00
N LEU A 123 17.30 3.45 -15.10
CA LEU A 123 18.26 4.49 -14.69
C LEU A 123 19.42 3.93 -13.87
N LEU A 124 19.20 2.80 -13.20
CA LEU A 124 20.17 2.10 -12.35
C LEU A 124 21.12 1.20 -13.14
N GLN A 125 20.92 1.02 -14.45
CA GLN A 125 21.77 0.15 -15.25
C GLN A 125 23.22 0.67 -15.29
N PRO A 126 24.21 -0.24 -15.15
CA PRO A 126 25.62 0.13 -15.16
C PRO A 126 25.97 0.84 -16.47
N THR A 127 26.57 2.01 -16.35
CA THR A 127 26.99 2.82 -17.50
C THR A 127 28.47 3.08 -17.39
N PHE A 128 29.19 2.82 -18.49
CA PHE A 128 30.64 2.98 -18.54
C PHE A 128 30.99 4.38 -19.01
N PHE A 129 31.85 5.07 -18.26
CA PHE A 129 32.31 6.41 -18.56
C PHE A 129 33.81 6.41 -18.75
N SER A 130 34.27 6.94 -19.88
CA SER A 130 35.70 7.07 -20.20
C SER A 130 36.32 8.34 -19.60
N ASP A 131 35.50 9.35 -19.33
CA ASP A 131 35.89 10.65 -18.79
C ASP A 131 35.20 10.94 -17.45
N THR A 132 35.98 11.50 -16.51
CA THR A 132 35.50 11.85 -15.16
C THR A 132 34.55 13.05 -15.19
N GLN A 133 34.73 14.02 -16.08
CA GLN A 133 33.82 15.17 -16.19
C GLN A 133 32.47 14.72 -16.77
N GLN A 134 32.50 13.91 -17.83
CA GLN A 134 31.30 13.28 -18.37
C GLN A 134 30.57 12.42 -17.33
N TYR A 135 31.31 11.57 -16.58
CA TYR A 135 30.75 10.77 -15.48
C TYR A 135 30.01 11.63 -14.47
N LYS A 136 30.63 12.69 -13.96
CA LYS A 136 30.01 13.56 -12.95
C LYS A 136 28.72 14.19 -13.45
N LYS A 137 28.72 14.72 -14.67
CA LYS A 137 27.54 15.37 -15.24
C LYS A 137 26.39 14.38 -15.48
N GLU A 138 26.67 13.21 -16.04
CA GLU A 138 25.64 12.22 -16.34
C GLU A 138 25.12 11.52 -15.08
N SER A 139 26.00 11.21 -14.12
CA SER A 139 25.62 10.65 -12.82
C SER A 139 24.79 11.64 -12.00
N GLU A 140 25.12 12.94 -12.02
CA GLU A 140 24.31 13.97 -11.37
C GLU A 140 22.87 13.97 -11.90
N ILE A 141 22.70 13.97 -13.24
CA ILE A 141 21.38 13.92 -13.87
C ILE A 141 20.63 12.64 -13.49
N LYS A 142 21.30 11.49 -13.48
CA LYS A 142 20.69 10.21 -13.09
C LYS A 142 20.25 10.21 -11.65
N PHE A 143 21.09 10.68 -10.73
CA PHE A 143 20.78 10.70 -9.30
C PHE A 143 19.59 11.62 -9.00
N TYR A 144 19.52 12.79 -9.64
CA TYR A 144 18.34 13.65 -9.54
C TYR A 144 17.06 12.95 -10.02
N LYS A 145 17.11 12.28 -11.18
CA LYS A 145 15.95 11.54 -11.70
C LYS A 145 15.50 10.39 -10.78
N VAL A 146 16.45 9.68 -10.18
CA VAL A 146 16.14 8.61 -9.21
C VAL A 146 15.43 9.22 -7.99
N ILE A 147 15.95 10.32 -7.45
CA ILE A 147 15.35 11.03 -6.31
C ILE A 147 13.93 11.49 -6.64
N GLU A 148 13.72 12.08 -7.82
CA GLU A 148 12.41 12.53 -8.32
C GLU A 148 11.41 11.37 -8.42
N LEU A 149 11.81 10.25 -9.04
CA LEU A 149 10.96 9.06 -9.14
C LEU A 149 10.62 8.45 -7.78
N CYS A 150 11.55 8.49 -6.83
CA CYS A 150 11.29 8.07 -5.45
C CYS A 150 10.27 8.98 -4.77
N ASP A 151 10.35 10.30 -4.99
CA ASP A 151 9.38 11.25 -4.45
C ASP A 151 7.99 11.08 -5.06
N ASP A 152 7.90 10.84 -6.37
CA ASP A 152 6.64 10.52 -7.05
C ASP A 152 6.01 9.25 -6.48
N LEU A 153 6.81 8.19 -6.28
CA LEU A 153 6.32 6.94 -5.72
C LEU A 153 5.83 7.10 -4.28
N ILE A 154 6.58 7.82 -3.43
CA ILE A 154 6.16 8.12 -2.06
C ILE A 154 4.85 8.92 -2.06
N PHE A 155 4.73 9.92 -2.94
CA PHE A 155 3.52 10.73 -3.06
C PHE A 155 2.30 9.91 -3.49
N LEU A 156 2.46 9.03 -4.48
CA LEU A 156 1.40 8.11 -4.92
C LEU A 156 0.94 7.19 -3.77
N LEU A 157 1.90 6.58 -3.06
CA LEU A 157 1.60 5.70 -1.93
C LEU A 157 0.85 6.46 -0.81
N GLN A 158 1.27 7.69 -0.50
CA GLN A 158 0.63 8.55 0.52
C GLN A 158 -0.80 8.97 0.15
N ASN A 159 -1.06 9.24 -1.12
CA ASN A 159 -2.39 9.61 -1.62
C ASN A 159 -3.36 8.44 -1.52
N GLU A 160 -2.93 7.22 -1.85
CA GLU A 160 -3.75 6.02 -1.77
C GLU A 160 -4.22 5.69 -0.35
N ILE A 161 -3.33 5.86 0.63
CA ILE A 161 -3.67 5.64 2.04
C ILE A 161 -4.36 6.87 2.68
N GLY A 162 -4.54 7.96 1.93
CA GLY A 162 -5.25 9.16 2.36
C GLY A 162 -4.52 10.02 3.41
N LEU A 163 -3.21 9.84 3.60
CA LEU A 163 -2.43 10.62 4.58
C LEU A 163 -2.37 12.11 4.24
N TYR A 164 -2.40 12.47 2.95
CA TYR A 164 -2.38 13.86 2.50
C TYR A 164 -3.60 14.67 2.95
N LYS A 165 -4.74 14.03 3.26
CA LYS A 165 -5.94 14.70 3.78
C LYS A 165 -5.82 15.12 5.25
N ILE A 166 -4.81 14.63 5.97
CA ILE A 166 -4.63 14.87 7.41
C ILE A 166 -3.72 16.09 7.66
N SER A 167 -2.85 16.44 6.69
CA SER A 167 -1.85 17.51 6.84
C SER A 167 -2.35 18.93 6.55
N THR A 168 -3.63 19.12 6.22
CA THR A 168 -4.24 20.44 5.92
C THR A 168 -5.24 20.89 6.98
N LYS A 169 -4.91 20.74 8.27
CA LYS A 169 -5.65 21.37 9.37
C LYS A 169 -4.74 22.24 10.21
#